data_AF-A0A7J9XZ08-F1
#
_entry.id   AF-A0A7J9XZ08-F1
#
_cell.length_a   1.000
_cell.length_b   1.000
_cell.length_c   1.000
_cell.angle_alpha   90.00
_cell.angle_beta   90.00
_cell.angle_gamma   90.00
#
_symmetry.space_group_name_H-M   'P 1'
#
loop_
_entity.id
_entity.type
_entity.pdbx_description
1 polymer ?
#
loop_
_entity_poly.entity_id
_entity_poly.type
_entity_poly.pdbx_seq_one_letter_code
_entity_poly.pdbx_strand_id
1 'polypeptide(L)'
;MTGTARFCAALTPSSPGPAVPGIDRTALRLAMLEDVCDMLAALPLVRPALVGCPADGPAGAERLVAPGTPVLDAPDGSTAEVADAAFDGLVG
;
A
#
# COMPACT_ATOMS: atom_id res chain seq x y z
N MET A 1 -26.69 12.24 0.71
CA MET A 1 -25.72 12.55 -0.36
C MET A 1 -24.82 11.35 -0.51
N THR A 2 -25.07 10.51 -1.51
CA THR A 2 -24.16 9.40 -1.85
C THR A 2 -23.02 10.00 -2.67
N GLY A 3 -22.03 10.57 -1.97
CA GLY A 3 -20.82 11.07 -2.61
C GLY A 3 -19.96 9.89 -3.04
N THR A 4 -19.50 9.89 -4.29
CA THR A 4 -18.52 8.91 -4.78
C THR A 4 -17.27 8.98 -3.90
N ALA A 5 -16.96 7.92 -3.17
CA ALA A 5 -15.69 7.80 -2.46
C ALA A 5 -14.57 7.64 -3.49
N ARG A 6 -13.55 8.50 -3.43
CA ARG A 6 -12.36 8.39 -4.26
C ARG A 6 -11.24 7.85 -3.39
N PHE A 7 -10.65 6.73 -3.78
CA PHE A 7 -9.53 6.13 -3.07
C PHE A 7 -8.25 6.29 -3.87
N CYS A 8 -7.13 6.37 -3.17
CA CYS A 8 -5.81 6.23 -3.75
C CYS A 8 -5.02 5.28 -2.85
N ALA A 9 -4.29 4.34 -3.43
CA ALA A 9 -3.62 3.29 -2.69
C ALA A 9 -2.19 3.10 -3.15
N ALA A 10 -1.34 2.85 -2.15
CA ALA A 10 0.02 2.42 -2.37
C ALA A 10 0.02 0.90 -2.64
N LEU A 11 0.76 0.49 -3.66
CA LEU A 11 1.01 -0.92 -3.96
C LEU A 11 2.48 -1.23 -3.67
N THR A 12 2.73 -2.28 -2.88
CA THR A 12 4.10 -2.76 -2.67
C THR A 12 4.42 -3.88 -3.68
N PRO A 13 5.37 -3.68 -4.61
CA PRO A 13 5.67 -4.69 -5.63
C PRO A 13 6.26 -5.95 -4.99
N SER A 14 5.91 -7.16 -5.41
CA SER A 14 6.44 -8.39 -4.81
C SER A 14 7.95 -8.60 -5.00
N SER A 15 8.57 -7.93 -5.97
CA SER A 15 10.02 -8.00 -6.20
C SER A 15 10.77 -6.92 -5.42
N PRO A 16 11.75 -7.26 -4.56
CA PRO A 16 12.67 -6.27 -4.04
C PRO A 16 13.48 -5.74 -5.21
N GLY A 17 13.50 -4.43 -5.39
CA GLY A 17 14.35 -3.77 -6.39
C GLY A 17 15.83 -4.13 -6.24
N PRO A 18 16.71 -3.55 -7.09
CA PRO A 18 18.13 -3.86 -7.07
C PRO A 18 18.71 -3.72 -5.66
N ALA A 19 19.49 -4.73 -5.25
CA ALA A 19 20.10 -4.76 -3.94
C ALA A 19 21.11 -3.62 -3.78
N VAL A 20 20.89 -2.73 -2.81
CA VAL A 20 21.88 -1.72 -2.44
C VAL A 20 22.85 -2.34 -1.43
N PRO A 21 24.17 -2.35 -1.69
CA PRO A 21 25.14 -2.94 -0.76
C PRO A 21 25.07 -2.30 0.63
N GLY A 22 25.00 -3.13 1.67
CA GLY A 22 24.95 -2.68 3.06
C GLY A 22 23.58 -2.16 3.54
N ILE A 23 22.54 -2.19 2.70
CA ILE A 23 21.18 -1.79 3.08
C ILE A 23 20.29 -3.03 3.20
N ASP A 24 19.57 -3.12 4.32
CA ASP A 24 18.51 -4.12 4.50
C ASP A 24 17.33 -3.82 3.55
N ARG A 25 17.00 -4.79 2.70
CA ARG A 25 15.99 -4.58 1.65
C ARG A 25 14.58 -4.42 2.20
N THR A 26 14.28 -5.11 3.30
CA THR A 26 12.97 -5.02 3.94
C THR A 26 12.79 -3.65 4.59
N ALA A 27 13.81 -3.16 5.30
CA ALA A 27 13.81 -1.83 5.89
C ALA A 27 13.68 -0.73 4.83
N LEU A 28 14.44 -0.82 3.72
CA LEU A 28 14.33 0.14 2.62
C LEU A 28 12.93 0.16 2.01
N ARG A 29 12.35 -1.02 1.79
CA ARG A 29 10.99 -1.16 1.25
C ARG A 29 9.94 -0.54 2.16
N LEU A 30 9.99 -0.82 3.46
CA LEU A 30 9.06 -0.27 4.44
C LEU A 30 9.18 1.25 4.50
N ALA A 31 10.40 1.80 4.49
CA ALA A 31 10.63 3.25 4.46
C ALA A 31 10.06 3.90 3.19
N MET A 32 10.24 3.30 2.02
CA MET A 32 9.62 3.80 0.79
C MET A 32 8.09 3.75 0.85
N LEU A 33 7.53 2.71 1.47
CA LEU A 33 6.09 2.60 1.64
C LEU A 33 5.53 3.67 2.58
N GLU A 34 6.24 3.94 3.69
CA GLU A 34 5.94 5.03 4.62
C GLU A 34 5.83 6.38 3.88
N ASP A 35 6.85 6.72 3.10
CA ASP A 35 6.89 7.97 2.32
C ASP A 35 5.71 8.10 1.34
N VAL A 36 5.33 6.99 0.68
CA VAL A 36 4.17 6.99 -0.24
C VAL A 36 2.87 7.13 0.54
N CYS A 37 2.70 6.44 1.66
CA CYS A 37 1.51 6.55 2.50
C CYS A 37 1.34 7.99 3.04
N ASP A 38 2.42 8.64 3.46
CA ASP A 38 2.41 10.05 3.88
C ASP A 38 2.04 10.99 2.72
N MET A 39 2.57 10.73 1.52
CA MET A 39 2.20 11.49 0.33
C MET A 39 0.70 11.35 0.00
N LEU A 40 0.15 10.14 0.09
CA LEU A 40 -1.27 9.88 -0.15
C LEU A 40 -2.16 10.52 0.91
N ALA A 41 -1.74 10.51 2.17
CA ALA A 41 -2.47 11.15 3.27
C ALA A 41 -2.59 12.68 3.08
N ALA A 42 -1.66 13.30 2.36
CA ALA A 42 -1.68 14.73 2.06
C ALA A 42 -2.63 15.11 0.90
N LEU A 43 -3.20 14.14 0.16
CA LEU A 43 -4.07 14.41 -0.99
C LEU A 43 -5.50 14.74 -0.53
N PRO A 44 -6.03 15.96 -0.80
CA PRO A 44 -7.28 16.42 -0.18
C PRO A 44 -8.56 15.84 -0.78
N LEU A 45 -8.48 15.15 -1.93
CA LEU A 45 -9.65 14.69 -2.70
C LEU A 45 -9.78 13.16 -2.75
N VAL A 46 -8.89 12.44 -2.09
CA VAL A 46 -8.89 10.97 -2.05
C VAL A 46 -8.70 10.48 -0.62
N ARG A 47 -9.22 9.29 -0.34
CA ARG A 47 -8.94 8.57 0.89
C ARG A 47 -7.76 7.64 0.65
N PRO A 48 -6.71 7.68 1.49
CA PRO A 48 -5.61 6.73 1.37
C PRO A 48 -6.10 5.32 1.70
N ALA A 49 -5.51 4.34 1.04
CA ALA A 49 -5.58 2.92 1.37
C ALA A 49 -4.21 2.29 1.12
N LEU A 50 -3.96 1.13 1.70
CA LEU A 50 -2.75 0.36 1.44
C LEU A 50 -3.14 -1.03 0.92
N VAL A 51 -2.53 -1.44 -0.18
CA VAL A 51 -2.59 -2.82 -0.67
C VAL A 51 -1.22 -3.46 -0.40
N GLY A 52 -1.15 -4.21 0.70
CA GLY A 52 0.08 -4.81 1.21
C GLY A 52 0.41 -6.13 0.50
N CYS A 53 1.69 -6.33 0.18
CA CYS A 53 2.22 -7.61 -0.26
C CYS A 53 2.47 -8.51 0.97
N PRO A 54 2.28 -9.84 0.89
CA PRO A 54 2.49 -10.73 2.03
C PRO A 54 3.94 -10.72 2.55
N ALA A 55 4.90 -10.36 1.69
CA ALA A 55 6.30 -10.16 2.05
C ALA A 55 6.53 -9.04 3.10
N ASP A 56 5.58 -8.10 3.25
CA ASP A 56 5.63 -7.03 4.24
C ASP A 56 5.18 -7.49 5.63
N GLY A 57 4.51 -8.65 5.70
CA GLY A 57 3.92 -9.20 6.91
C GLY A 57 2.74 -8.38 7.45
N PRO A 58 1.81 -9.00 8.19
CA PRO A 58 0.59 -8.33 8.66
C PRO A 58 0.86 -7.16 9.61
N ALA A 59 1.93 -7.25 10.41
CA ALA A 59 2.32 -6.20 11.35
C ALA A 59 3.15 -5.06 10.74
N GLY A 60 3.68 -5.24 9.53
CA GLY A 60 4.47 -4.22 8.84
C GLY A 60 3.55 -3.14 8.25
N ALA A 61 2.55 -3.57 7.48
CA ALA A 61 1.62 -2.69 6.77
C ALA A 61 0.77 -1.80 7.71
N GLU A 62 0.22 -2.36 8.79
CA GLU A 62 -0.61 -1.61 9.74
C GLU A 62 0.17 -0.53 10.51
N ARG A 63 1.48 -0.71 10.71
CA ARG A 63 2.33 0.29 11.40
C ARG A 63 2.72 1.47 10.52
N LEU A 64 2.61 1.31 9.21
CA LEU A 64 3.02 2.32 8.22
C LEU A 64 1.89 3.29 7.85
N VAL A 65 0.65 2.98 8.22
CA VAL A 65 -0.50 3.80 7.87
C VAL A 65 -1.12 4.46 9.09
N ALA A 66 -1.71 5.64 8.89
CA ALA A 66 -2.46 6.32 9.94
C ALA A 66 -3.65 5.47 10.43
N PRO A 67 -4.05 5.56 11.71
CA PRO A 67 -5.19 4.83 12.23
C PRO A 67 -6.47 5.03 11.40
N GLY A 68 -7.14 3.93 11.04
CA GLY A 68 -8.35 3.96 10.21
C GLY A 68 -8.10 4.00 8.70
N THR A 69 -6.84 3.98 8.25
CA THR A 69 -6.50 3.74 6.85
C THR A 69 -6.80 2.28 6.51
N PRO A 70 -7.62 1.99 5.48
CA PRO A 70 -7.86 0.62 5.05
C PRO A 70 -6.56 -0.05 4.59
N VAL A 71 -6.32 -1.26 5.08
CA VAL A 71 -5.23 -2.15 4.63
C VAL A 71 -5.85 -3.38 4.01
N LEU A 72 -5.48 -3.68 2.77
CA LEU A 72 -5.91 -4.85 2.03
C LEU A 72 -4.70 -5.76 1.79
N ASP A 73 -4.89 -7.06 1.92
CA ASP A 73 -3.87 -8.03 1.57
C ASP A 73 -3.96 -8.36 0.07
N ALA A 74 -2.86 -8.18 -0.66
CA ALA A 74 -2.72 -8.74 -1.99
C ALA A 74 -2.21 -10.18 -1.90
N PRO A 75 -2.74 -11.14 -2.69
CA PRO A 75 -2.15 -12.46 -2.79
C PRO A 75 -0.71 -12.40 -3.33
N ASP A 76 0.13 -13.36 -2.92
CA ASP A 76 1.53 -13.46 -3.37
C ASP A 76 1.64 -13.55 -4.90
N GLY A 77 2.59 -12.82 -5.49
CA GLY A 77 2.78 -12.78 -6.95
C GLY A 77 1.77 -11.88 -7.69
N SER A 78 1.10 -11.00 -6.96
CA SER A 78 0.12 -10.03 -7.48
C SER A 78 0.70 -9.13 -8.58
N THR A 79 -0.03 -9.02 -9.69
CA THR A 79 0.20 -8.08 -10.79
C THR A 79 -0.59 -6.79 -10.55
N ALA A 80 -0.40 -5.77 -11.39
CA ALA A 80 -1.20 -4.54 -11.35
C ALA A 80 -2.72 -4.82 -11.42
N GLU A 81 -3.13 -5.90 -12.11
CA GLU A 81 -4.54 -6.33 -12.23
C GLU A 81 -5.13 -6.78 -10.89
N VAL A 82 -4.30 -7.33 -9.99
CA VAL A 82 -4.72 -7.70 -8.63
C VAL A 82 -4.89 -6.46 -7.76
N ALA A 83 -4.08 -5.43 -8.00
CA ALA A 83 -4.26 -4.12 -7.36
C ALA A 83 -5.59 -3.49 -7.77
N ASP A 84 -5.93 -3.53 -9.07
CA ASP A 84 -7.21 -3.02 -9.58
C ASP A 84 -8.41 -3.75 -8.95
N ALA A 85 -8.37 -5.08 -8.85
CA ALA A 85 -9.43 -5.86 -8.20
C ALA A 85 -9.55 -5.55 -6.69
N ALA A 86 -8.42 -5.33 -5.99
CA ALA A 86 -8.41 -4.93 -4.60
C ALA A 86 -9.01 -3.52 -4.41
N PHE A 87 -8.73 -2.61 -5.36
CA PHE A 87 -9.34 -1.28 -5.41
C PHE A 87 -10.85 -1.35 -5.62
N ASP A 88 -11.34 -2.16 -6.55
CA ASP A 88 -12.77 -2.33 -6.79
C ASP A 88 -13.52 -2.79 -5.52
N GLY A 89 -12.87 -3.63 -4.70
CA GLY A 89 -13.39 -4.04 -3.39
C GLY A 89 -13.53 -2.92 -2.34
N LEU A 90 -12.81 -1.80 -2.48
CA LEU A 90 -12.92 -0.63 -1.60
C LEU A 90 -14.08 0.30 -1.98
N VAL A 91 -14.54 0.26 -3.23
CA VAL A 91 -15.57 1.17 -3.76
C VAL A 91 -16.95 0.50 -3.84
N GLY A 92 -17.03 -0.81 -3.58
CA GLY A 92 -18.25 -1.62 -3.55
C GLY A 92 -19.13 -1.41 -2.33
#